data_AF-A0A8H3E0E2-F1
#
_entry.id   AF-A0A8H3E0E2-F1
#
_cell.length_a   1.000
_cell.length_b   1.000
_cell.length_c   1.000
_cell.angle_alpha   90.00
_cell.angle_beta   90.00
_cell.angle_gamma   90.00
#
_symmetry.space_group_name_H-M   'P 1'
#
loop_
_entity.id
_entity.type
_entity.pdbx_description
1 polymer ?
#
loop_
_entity_poly.entity_id
_entity_poly.type
_entity_poly.pdbx_seq_one_letter_code
_entity_poly.pdbx_strand_id
1 'polypeptide(L)'
;MHPSDSRMSAWGPVTYTIGSSSASSFPMAQFKDVNNPTTIVWTATSSQIGARTLRIRTTSSFAGGRPTVTVNSWSSSNPDAPTKIDSRGVTRGTWRGYNIMYEYSIPSGTLVAGSNTIAITVISGSSGDDFLSPNIVYDSVELY
;
A
#
# COMPACT_ATOMS: atom_id res chain seq x y z
N MET A 1 21.08 -3.18 0.56
CA MET A 1 21.47 -2.73 1.92
C MET A 1 20.28 -2.90 2.86
N HIS A 2 20.46 -2.77 4.17
CA HIS A 2 19.33 -2.83 5.11
C HIS A 2 18.40 -1.61 4.93
N PRO A 3 17.08 -1.71 5.16
CA PRO A 3 16.18 -0.56 5.08
C PRO A 3 16.53 0.63 5.99
N SER A 4 17.23 0.39 7.10
CA SER A 4 17.71 1.45 8.01
C SER A 4 19.02 2.12 7.58
N ASP A 5 19.61 1.69 6.47
CA ASP A 5 20.88 2.23 6.00
C ASP A 5 20.70 3.71 5.63
N SER A 6 21.60 4.58 6.09
CA SER A 6 21.49 6.03 5.91
C SER A 6 21.55 6.49 4.45
N ARG A 7 21.91 5.58 3.53
CA ARG A 7 21.90 5.81 2.08
C ARG A 7 20.52 5.56 1.44
N MET A 8 19.57 4.96 2.17
CA MET A 8 18.20 4.85 1.69
C MET A 8 17.55 6.23 1.68
N SER A 9 16.76 6.51 0.64
CA SER A 9 15.82 7.63 0.66
C SER A 9 14.81 7.47 1.81
N ALA A 10 14.19 8.57 2.23
CA ALA A 10 13.17 8.54 3.26
C ALA A 10 12.01 7.59 2.87
N TRP A 11 11.61 6.73 3.81
CA TRP A 11 10.57 5.71 3.59
C TRP A 11 9.15 6.27 3.54
N GLY A 12 8.89 7.41 4.18
CA GLY A 12 7.58 8.05 4.24
C GLY A 12 7.22 8.56 5.64
N PRO A 13 5.93 8.80 5.92
CA PRO A 13 4.77 8.63 5.02
C PRO A 13 4.91 9.41 3.70
N VAL A 14 4.38 8.86 2.60
CA VAL A 14 4.50 9.43 1.26
C VAL A 14 3.13 9.86 0.73
N THR A 15 3.07 11.02 0.07
CA THR A 15 1.98 11.37 -0.85
C THR A 15 2.45 11.26 -2.30
N TYR A 16 1.85 10.33 -3.05
CA TYR A 16 2.11 10.10 -4.47
C TYR A 16 1.02 10.76 -5.31
N THR A 17 1.38 11.79 -6.07
CA THR A 17 0.44 12.51 -6.93
C THR A 17 0.53 12.00 -8.35
N ILE A 18 -0.55 11.39 -8.85
CA ILE A 18 -0.64 10.87 -10.21
C ILE A 18 -0.46 12.03 -11.21
N GLY A 19 0.47 11.84 -12.16
CA GLY A 19 0.82 12.85 -13.16
C GLY A 19 1.87 13.87 -12.72
N SER A 20 2.41 13.78 -11.49
CA SER A 20 3.48 14.67 -11.02
C SER A 20 4.62 13.93 -10.30
N SER A 21 4.30 12.98 -9.44
CA SER A 21 5.28 12.16 -8.73
C SER A 21 6.01 11.20 -9.69
N SER A 22 7.33 11.05 -9.52
CA SER A 22 8.09 9.99 -10.19
C SER A 22 7.81 8.64 -9.55
N ALA A 23 7.85 7.55 -10.31
CA ALA A 23 7.62 6.20 -9.78
C ALA A 23 8.53 5.86 -8.58
N SER A 24 9.78 6.36 -8.59
CA SER A 24 10.75 6.20 -7.50
C SER A 24 10.36 6.86 -6.17
N SER A 25 9.38 7.78 -6.19
CA SER A 25 8.84 8.38 -4.96
C SER A 25 7.79 7.50 -4.29
N PHE A 26 7.23 6.50 -4.97
CA PHE A 26 6.34 5.51 -4.33
C PHE A 26 7.18 4.52 -3.52
N PRO A 27 6.85 4.25 -2.24
CA PRO A 27 7.66 3.37 -1.42
C PRO A 27 7.57 1.93 -1.92
N MET A 28 8.71 1.25 -2.08
CA MET A 28 8.73 -0.15 -2.51
C MET A 28 8.07 -1.10 -1.50
N ALA A 29 8.07 -0.72 -0.22
CA ALA A 29 7.50 -1.49 0.88
C ALA A 29 6.86 -0.54 1.89
N GLN A 30 5.83 -1.03 2.55
CA GLN A 30 5.12 -0.29 3.58
C GLN A 30 5.10 -1.09 4.88
N PHE A 31 5.53 -0.43 5.96
CA PHE A 31 5.68 -0.97 7.29
C PHE A 31 4.71 -0.28 8.23
N LYS A 32 4.08 -1.08 9.09
CA LYS A 32 3.03 -0.62 10.01
C LYS A 32 3.50 0.56 10.88
N ASP A 33 4.74 0.50 11.36
CA ASP A 33 5.27 1.44 12.34
C ASP A 33 6.39 2.35 11.79
N VAL A 34 6.60 2.39 10.46
CA VAL A 34 7.61 3.28 9.82
C VAL A 34 6.99 4.31 8.88
N ASN A 35 6.21 3.88 7.90
CA ASN A 35 5.75 4.74 6.80
C ASN A 35 4.26 4.54 6.44
N ASN A 36 3.49 3.96 7.35
CA ASN A 36 2.03 3.99 7.25
C ASN A 36 1.50 5.44 7.42
N PRO A 37 0.48 5.86 6.65
CA PRO A 37 -0.01 5.27 5.40
C PRO A 37 0.78 5.76 4.17
N THR A 38 0.61 5.09 3.03
CA THR A 38 0.91 5.69 1.71
C THR A 38 -0.35 6.34 1.17
N THR A 39 -0.27 7.63 0.85
CA THR A 39 -1.38 8.40 0.28
C THR A 39 -1.18 8.56 -1.23
N ILE A 40 -2.22 8.31 -2.02
CA ILE A 40 -2.25 8.53 -3.46
C ILE A 40 -3.29 9.62 -3.74
N VAL A 41 -2.91 10.64 -4.51
CA VAL A 41 -3.79 11.73 -4.92
C VAL A 41 -3.87 11.77 -6.44
N TRP A 42 -5.07 11.93 -6.98
CA TRP A 42 -5.28 12.12 -8.41
C TRP A 42 -6.50 12.99 -8.69
N THR A 43 -6.60 13.47 -9.93
CA THR A 43 -7.78 14.18 -10.43
C THR A 43 -8.57 13.28 -11.36
N ALA A 44 -9.87 13.11 -11.13
CA ALA A 44 -10.78 12.34 -11.97
C ALA A 44 -11.73 13.27 -12.75
N THR A 45 -12.07 12.88 -13.97
CA THR A 45 -13.16 13.52 -14.75
C THR A 45 -14.52 12.93 -14.35
N SER A 46 -15.61 13.59 -14.76
CA SER A 46 -16.97 13.07 -14.55
C SER A 46 -17.25 11.71 -15.20
N SER A 47 -16.48 11.29 -16.22
CA SER A 47 -16.58 9.95 -16.80
C SER A 47 -15.83 8.88 -16.00
N GLN A 48 -15.03 9.29 -15.01
CA GLN A 48 -14.16 8.40 -14.23
C GLN A 48 -14.71 8.07 -12.82
N ILE A 49 -15.87 8.61 -12.42
CA ILE A 49 -16.40 8.53 -11.05
C ILE A 49 -17.42 7.41 -10.80
N GLY A 50 -17.60 6.49 -11.76
CA GLY A 50 -18.42 5.30 -11.56
C GLY A 50 -17.82 4.34 -10.55
N ALA A 51 -18.47 3.18 -10.37
CA ALA A 51 -17.85 2.09 -9.60
C ALA A 51 -16.50 1.68 -10.22
N ARG A 52 -15.51 1.40 -9.37
CA ARG A 52 -14.14 1.05 -9.77
C ARG A 52 -13.61 -0.10 -8.93
N THR A 53 -12.56 -0.74 -9.41
CA THR A 53 -11.78 -1.70 -8.62
C THR A 53 -10.39 -1.13 -8.39
N LEU A 54 -10.02 -0.98 -7.13
CA LEU A 54 -8.62 -0.78 -6.75
C LEU A 54 -7.98 -2.14 -6.54
N ARG A 55 -6.91 -2.42 -7.27
CA ARG A 55 -6.10 -3.63 -7.13
C ARG A 55 -4.74 -3.26 -6.57
N ILE A 56 -4.35 -3.93 -5.49
CA ILE A 56 -3.01 -3.86 -4.90
C ILE A 56 -2.40 -5.24 -5.00
N ARG A 57 -1.33 -5.38 -5.76
CA ARG A 57 -0.51 -6.58 -5.80
C ARG A 57 0.70 -6.38 -4.90
N THR A 58 1.02 -7.42 -4.15
CA THR A 58 2.18 -7.45 -3.27
C THR A 58 3.08 -8.59 -3.71
N THR A 59 4.39 -8.45 -3.59
CA THR A 59 5.33 -9.54 -3.86
C THR A 59 5.58 -10.41 -2.63
N SER A 60 5.58 -9.81 -1.44
CA SER A 60 5.76 -10.50 -0.15
C SER A 60 5.09 -9.74 1.00
N SER A 61 4.91 -10.45 2.11
CA SER A 61 4.39 -9.92 3.37
C SER A 61 5.21 -10.45 4.56
N PHE A 62 5.19 -9.71 5.66
CA PHE A 62 5.82 -10.08 6.93
C PHE A 62 4.88 -9.81 8.11
N ALA A 63 4.92 -10.66 9.13
CA ALA A 63 4.11 -10.58 10.35
C ALA A 63 2.61 -10.30 10.08
N GLY A 64 2.06 -10.96 9.06
CA GLY A 64 0.64 -10.84 8.69
C GLY A 64 0.25 -9.49 8.10
N GLY A 65 1.21 -8.68 7.65
CA GLY A 65 0.94 -7.42 6.98
C GLY A 65 0.07 -7.61 5.73
N ARG A 66 -0.99 -6.82 5.62
CA ARG A 66 -1.86 -6.71 4.44
C ARG A 66 -2.40 -5.30 4.33
N PRO A 67 -2.68 -4.79 3.11
CA PRO A 67 -3.26 -3.48 2.94
C PRO A 67 -4.73 -3.48 3.39
N THR A 68 -5.19 -2.33 3.89
CA THR A 68 -6.59 -1.88 3.90
C THR A 68 -6.60 -0.48 3.30
N VAL A 69 -7.72 -0.07 2.71
CA VAL A 69 -7.79 1.18 1.93
C VAL A 69 -8.91 2.08 2.41
N THR A 70 -8.65 3.38 2.42
CA THR A 70 -9.68 4.42 2.52
C THR A 70 -9.64 5.26 1.26
N VAL A 71 -10.77 5.39 0.57
CA VAL A 71 -10.93 6.16 -0.66
C VAL A 71 -11.92 7.30 -0.38
N ASN A 72 -11.43 8.53 -0.38
CA ASN A 72 -12.18 9.69 0.11
C ASN A 72 -12.76 9.40 1.51
N SER A 73 -14.08 9.28 1.66
CA SER A 73 -14.77 8.96 2.91
C SER A 73 -15.17 7.48 3.06
N TRP A 74 -14.89 6.64 2.07
CA TRP A 74 -15.21 5.21 2.09
C TRP A 74 -14.02 4.39 2.58
N SER A 75 -14.23 3.46 3.51
CA SER A 75 -13.21 2.50 3.95
C SER A 75 -13.57 1.09 3.54
N SER A 76 -12.58 0.31 3.09
CA SER A 76 -12.75 -1.10 2.78
C SER A 76 -12.91 -1.96 4.03
N SER A 77 -13.46 -3.17 3.85
CA SER A 77 -13.28 -4.25 4.81
C SER A 77 -11.80 -4.63 4.94
N ASN A 78 -11.42 -5.18 6.09
CA ASN A 78 -10.07 -5.68 6.31
C ASN A 78 -9.89 -7.06 5.65
N PRO A 79 -8.87 -7.26 4.80
CA PRO A 79 -8.53 -8.60 4.32
C PRO A 79 -8.02 -9.49 5.47
N ASP A 80 -8.23 -10.79 5.32
CA ASP A 80 -7.66 -11.80 6.19
C ASP A 80 -6.13 -11.73 6.21
N ALA A 81 -5.54 -12.21 7.31
CA ALA A 81 -4.09 -12.28 7.40
C ALA A 81 -3.55 -13.26 6.34
N PRO A 82 -2.49 -12.90 5.60
CA PRO A 82 -1.91 -13.76 4.58
C PRO A 82 -1.21 -14.98 5.18
N THR A 83 -1.06 -16.04 4.38
CA THR A 83 -0.22 -17.20 4.73
C THR A 83 1.19 -16.75 5.10
N LYS A 84 1.69 -17.22 6.25
CA LYS A 84 3.01 -16.87 6.74
C LYS A 84 4.09 -17.65 5.99
N ILE A 85 5.15 -16.94 5.60
CA ILE A 85 6.41 -17.55 5.15
C ILE A 85 7.33 -17.88 6.35
N ASP A 86 7.03 -17.33 7.53
CA ASP A 86 7.80 -17.49 8.77
C ASP A 86 9.31 -17.20 8.61
N SER A 87 9.60 -16.13 7.88
CA SER A 87 10.96 -15.67 7.61
C SER A 87 11.03 -14.15 7.51
N ARG A 88 12.17 -13.56 7.85
CA ARG A 88 12.49 -12.18 7.47
C ARG A 88 12.69 -12.10 5.96
N GLY A 89 12.22 -11.03 5.33
CA GLY A 89 12.28 -10.82 3.89
C GLY A 89 12.98 -9.50 3.52
N VAL A 90 12.20 -8.42 3.49
CA VAL A 90 12.63 -7.08 3.02
C VAL A 90 13.89 -6.55 3.71
N THR A 91 14.14 -6.91 4.97
CA THR A 91 15.36 -6.53 5.72
C THR A 91 16.60 -7.34 5.33
N ARG A 92 16.47 -8.32 4.44
CA ARG A 92 17.54 -9.25 4.04
C ARG A 92 17.74 -9.29 2.51
N GLY A 93 17.27 -8.28 1.80
CA GLY A 93 17.50 -8.15 0.36
C GLY A 93 16.70 -9.12 -0.51
N THR A 94 15.60 -9.68 0.01
CA THR A 94 14.63 -10.42 -0.79
C THR A 94 13.26 -9.74 -0.78
N TRP A 95 12.53 -9.91 -1.86
CA TRP A 95 11.18 -9.39 -2.07
C TRP A 95 10.21 -10.50 -2.53
N ARG A 96 10.71 -11.69 -2.85
CA ARG A 96 9.88 -12.79 -3.38
C ARG A 96 9.15 -13.50 -2.24
N GLY A 97 7.82 -13.49 -2.31
CA GLY A 97 6.92 -14.31 -1.50
C GLY A 97 5.78 -14.89 -2.35
N TYR A 98 4.58 -14.96 -1.78
CA TYR A 98 3.41 -15.62 -2.40
C TYR A 98 2.59 -14.78 -3.39
N ASN A 99 3.01 -13.55 -3.67
CA ASN A 99 2.38 -12.71 -4.70
C ASN A 99 0.88 -12.50 -4.49
N ILE A 100 0.52 -11.90 -3.36
CA ILE A 100 -0.89 -11.79 -2.97
C ILE A 100 -1.50 -10.57 -3.65
N MET A 101 -2.66 -10.78 -4.27
CA MET A 101 -3.49 -9.76 -4.88
C MET A 101 -4.65 -9.42 -3.95
N TYR A 102 -4.85 -8.12 -3.71
CA TYR A 102 -5.98 -7.58 -2.97
C TYR A 102 -6.81 -6.71 -3.90
N GLU A 103 -8.11 -6.98 -4.01
CA GLU A 103 -9.05 -6.20 -4.81
C GLU A 103 -10.11 -5.56 -3.93
N TYR A 104 -10.39 -4.29 -4.20
CA TYR A 104 -11.34 -3.47 -3.44
C TYR A 104 -12.35 -2.87 -4.41
N SER A 105 -13.59 -3.32 -4.31
CA SER A 105 -14.70 -2.75 -5.08
C SER A 105 -15.12 -1.42 -4.46
N ILE A 106 -14.78 -0.32 -5.14
CA ILE A 106 -15.16 1.04 -4.75
C ILE A 106 -16.57 1.32 -5.29
N PRO A 107 -17.56 1.61 -4.42
CA PRO A 107 -18.92 1.89 -4.85
C PRO A 107 -19.02 3.15 -5.70
N SER A 108 -19.99 3.17 -6.63
CA SER A 108 -20.37 4.40 -7.34
C SER A 108 -20.75 5.50 -6.34
N GLY A 109 -20.38 6.75 -6.64
CA GLY A 109 -20.59 7.89 -5.73
C GLY A 109 -19.51 8.08 -4.67
N THR A 110 -18.54 7.16 -4.56
CA THR A 110 -17.36 7.34 -3.70
C THR A 110 -16.37 8.32 -4.32
N LEU A 111 -16.14 8.21 -5.63
CA LEU A 111 -15.23 9.07 -6.37
C LEU A 111 -15.95 10.36 -6.78
N VAL A 112 -15.21 11.47 -6.82
CA VAL A 112 -15.72 12.79 -7.21
C VAL A 112 -14.99 13.30 -8.44
N ALA A 113 -15.65 14.14 -9.24
CA ALA A 113 -14.96 14.87 -10.29
C ALA A 113 -14.05 15.91 -9.60
N GLY A 114 -12.79 15.98 -10.01
CA GLY A 114 -11.76 16.72 -9.28
C GLY A 114 -10.86 15.81 -8.45
N SER A 115 -10.34 16.34 -7.34
CA SER A 115 -9.34 15.65 -6.52
C SER A 115 -9.93 14.50 -5.72
N ASN A 116 -9.27 13.35 -5.76
CA ASN A 116 -9.59 12.15 -4.99
C ASN A 116 -8.34 11.68 -4.25
N THR A 117 -8.55 10.98 -3.13
CA THR A 117 -7.47 10.44 -2.31
C THR A 117 -7.70 8.96 -1.99
N ILE A 118 -6.64 8.15 -2.08
CA ILE A 118 -6.56 6.79 -1.52
C ILE A 118 -5.51 6.82 -0.42
N ALA A 119 -5.83 6.33 0.77
CA ALA A 119 -4.87 5.99 1.81
C ALA A 119 -4.74 4.47 1.90
N ILE A 120 -3.56 3.93 1.59
CA ILE A 120 -3.23 2.52 1.80
C ILE A 120 -2.58 2.40 3.17
N THR A 121 -3.13 1.57 4.04
CA THR A 121 -2.62 1.32 5.39
C THR A 121 -2.29 -0.16 5.56
N VAL A 122 -1.08 -0.49 6.02
CA VAL A 122 -0.75 -1.87 6.38
C VAL A 122 -1.29 -2.16 7.76
N ILE A 123 -2.15 -3.17 7.87
CA ILE A 123 -2.71 -3.62 9.14
C ILE A 123 -2.14 -4.98 9.52
N SER A 124 -1.98 -5.20 10.83
CA SER A 124 -1.83 -6.53 11.41
C SER A 124 -2.14 -6.56 12.89
N GLY A 125 -2.60 -7.73 13.35
CA GLY A 125 -2.73 -8.04 14.78
C GLY A 125 -1.38 -8.34 15.44
N SER A 126 -0.32 -8.51 14.65
CA SER A 126 1.05 -8.58 15.15
C SER A 126 1.65 -7.18 15.34
N SER A 127 2.78 -7.13 16.05
CA SER A 127 3.62 -5.96 16.28
C SER A 127 5.09 -6.30 16.03
N GLY A 128 5.93 -5.28 15.98
CA GLY A 128 7.38 -5.37 15.89
C GLY A 128 7.98 -3.98 15.75
N ASP A 129 9.28 -3.85 15.96
CA ASP A 129 9.94 -2.53 15.94
C ASP A 129 10.40 -2.18 14.52
N ASP A 130 10.17 -0.93 14.11
CA ASP A 130 10.62 -0.35 12.84
C ASP A 130 10.40 -1.28 11.64
N PHE A 131 11.48 -1.72 10.99
CA PHE A 131 11.48 -2.57 9.80
C PHE A 131 11.15 -4.05 10.08
N LEU A 132 10.92 -4.40 11.34
CA LEU A 132 10.33 -5.67 11.78
C LEU A 132 8.87 -5.50 12.22
N SER A 133 8.28 -4.31 12.11
CA SER A 133 6.83 -4.18 12.14
C SER A 133 6.19 -4.87 10.93
N PRO A 134 4.90 -5.28 11.02
CA PRO A 134 4.17 -5.88 9.91
C PRO A 134 4.29 -5.07 8.63
N ASN A 135 4.61 -5.73 7.52
CA ASN A 135 4.87 -5.03 6.27
C ASN A 135 4.45 -5.82 5.03
N ILE A 136 4.34 -5.10 3.93
CA ILE A 136 4.16 -5.63 2.57
C ILE A 136 5.23 -5.02 1.66
N VAL A 137 5.61 -5.76 0.63
CA VAL A 137 6.38 -5.23 -0.51
C VAL A 137 5.44 -5.13 -1.71
N TYR A 138 5.35 -3.95 -2.32
CA TYR A 138 4.46 -3.72 -3.45
C TYR A 138 4.98 -4.42 -4.73
N ASP A 139 4.04 -4.86 -5.55
CA ASP A 139 4.25 -5.25 -6.94
C ASP A 139 3.67 -4.16 -7.84
N SER A 140 2.36 -3.92 -7.73
CA SER A 140 1.66 -2.87 -8.45
C SER A 140 0.43 -2.35 -7.70
N VAL A 141 0.00 -1.13 -8.06
CA VAL A 141 -1.26 -0.53 -7.64
C VAL A 141 -1.98 -0.01 -8.89
N GLU A 142 -3.22 -0.42 -9.08
CA GLU A 142 -4.00 -0.14 -10.29
C GLU A 142 -5.45 0.20 -9.91
N LEU A 143 -6.05 1.21 -10.54
CA LEU A 143 -7.46 1.57 -10.41
C LEU A 143 -8.11 1.50 -11.79
N TYR A 144 -9.16 0.68 -11.95
CA TYR A 144 -9.87 0.47 -13.22
C TYR A 144 -11.38 0.40 -13.06
#